data_AF-A0A4U2Z3X3-F1
#
_entry.id   AF-A0A4U2Z3X3-F1
#
_cell.length_a   1.000
_cell.length_b   1.000
_cell.length_c   1.000
_cell.angle_alpha   90.00
_cell.angle_beta   90.00
_cell.angle_gamma   90.00
#
_symmetry.space_group_name_H-M   'P 1'
#
loop_
_entity.id
_entity.type
_entity.pdbx_description
1 polymer ?
#
loop_
_entity_poly.entity_id
_entity_poly.type
_entity_poly.pdbx_seq_one_letter_code
_entity_poly.pdbx_strand_id
1 'polypeptide(L)'
;MTMEEYFYNGELMKCYKAALQVADGPDKELATKYITLLDEYDVATLPKPTLFVETQHSERANESYPESDDVLEIRAIKDEAAFAKRVKALEEVAKSGSANEKAQSFFTQGELFLFAHHYNESVHCFKQAVKANPNKALYWGITGQTMHRFGWMPFDALAYLEQAIDLDPTNARWKWNKALVLIQLAKDLQMAPFIANAAITLEESIASCGEHQRSLKDAIQNTIDNMDSYVFS
;
A
#
# COMPACT_ATOMS: atom_id res chain seq x y z
N MET A 1 -15.21 -11.53 -11.43
CA MET A 1 -14.41 -10.83 -12.44
C MET A 1 -13.56 -11.84 -13.18
N THR A 2 -13.25 -11.59 -14.45
CA THR A 2 -12.26 -12.37 -15.23
C THR A 2 -10.84 -12.05 -14.75
N MET A 3 -9.84 -12.85 -15.16
CA MET A 3 -8.43 -12.57 -14.86
C MET A 3 -8.00 -11.18 -15.37
N GLU A 4 -8.49 -10.82 -16.55
CA GLU A 4 -8.20 -9.54 -17.20
C GLU A 4 -8.84 -8.37 -16.43
N GLU A 5 -10.09 -8.52 -16.01
CA GLU A 5 -10.77 -7.54 -15.16
C GLU A 5 -10.02 -7.34 -13.83
N TYR A 6 -9.56 -8.43 -13.19
CA TYR A 6 -8.74 -8.32 -11.98
C TYR A 6 -7.44 -7.57 -12.24
N PHE A 7 -6.76 -7.89 -13.34
CA PHE A 7 -5.49 -7.26 -13.70
C PHE A 7 -5.64 -5.74 -13.89
N TYR A 8 -6.62 -5.30 -14.70
CA TYR A 8 -6.84 -3.88 -14.96
C TYR A 8 -7.46 -3.13 -13.79
N ASN A 9 -8.16 -3.82 -12.90
CA ASN A 9 -8.58 -3.27 -11.61
C ASN A 9 -7.44 -3.26 -10.58
N GLY A 10 -6.21 -3.66 -10.92
CA GLY A 10 -5.08 -3.68 -9.98
C GLY A 10 -5.23 -4.66 -8.82
N GLU A 11 -6.06 -5.70 -8.99
CA GLU A 11 -6.25 -6.80 -8.06
C GLU A 11 -5.36 -7.99 -8.47
N LEU A 12 -4.05 -7.78 -8.40
CA LEU A 12 -3.04 -8.68 -8.96
C LEU A 12 -3.03 -10.05 -8.28
N MET A 13 -3.29 -10.12 -6.98
CA MET A 13 -3.34 -11.38 -6.24
C MET A 13 -4.59 -12.17 -6.59
N LYS A 14 -5.73 -11.51 -6.80
CA LYS A 14 -6.94 -12.14 -7.33
C LYS A 14 -6.74 -12.59 -8.78
N CYS A 15 -6.09 -11.79 -9.62
CA CYS A 15 -5.70 -12.14 -10.99
C CYS A 15 -4.83 -13.41 -11.00
N TYR A 16 -3.77 -13.44 -10.18
CA TYR A 16 -2.85 -14.56 -10.05
C TYR A 16 -3.56 -15.84 -9.60
N LYS A 17 -4.40 -15.75 -8.56
CA LYS A 17 -5.20 -16.89 -8.07
C LYS A 17 -6.15 -17.42 -9.13
N ALA A 18 -6.80 -16.54 -9.90
CA ALA A 18 -7.68 -16.93 -10.98
C ALA A 18 -6.90 -17.61 -12.13
N ALA A 19 -5.73 -17.09 -12.49
CA ALA A 19 -4.86 -17.67 -13.51
C ALA A 19 -4.38 -19.08 -13.15
N LEU A 20 -3.99 -19.30 -11.90
CA LEU A 20 -3.58 -20.64 -11.42
C LEU A 20 -4.69 -21.69 -11.48
N GLN A 21 -5.97 -21.29 -11.58
CA GLN A 21 -7.10 -22.22 -11.70
C GLN A 21 -7.38 -22.65 -13.15
N VAL A 22 -6.74 -22.02 -14.15
CA VAL A 22 -6.95 -22.33 -15.57
C VAL A 22 -6.06 -23.49 -16.01
N ALA A 23 -6.65 -24.68 -16.15
CA ALA A 23 -5.91 -25.90 -16.54
C ALA A 23 -5.85 -26.13 -18.06
N ASP A 24 -6.93 -25.82 -18.77
CA ASP A 24 -7.12 -26.02 -20.21
C ASP A 24 -8.07 -24.97 -20.81
N GLY A 25 -8.37 -25.11 -22.10
CA GLY A 25 -9.30 -24.21 -22.81
C GLY A 25 -8.66 -22.93 -23.36
N PRO A 26 -9.49 -22.02 -23.91
CA PRO A 26 -9.04 -20.85 -24.67
C PRO A 26 -8.25 -19.84 -23.83
N ASP A 27 -8.47 -19.80 -22.51
CA ASP A 27 -7.85 -18.83 -21.62
C ASP A 27 -6.47 -19.26 -21.09
N LYS A 28 -6.03 -20.49 -21.39
CA LYS A 28 -4.78 -21.07 -20.85
C LYS A 28 -3.54 -20.26 -21.19
N GLU A 29 -3.46 -19.75 -22.42
CA GLU A 29 -2.31 -18.96 -22.86
C GLU A 29 -2.26 -17.63 -22.11
N LEU A 30 -3.41 -16.97 -21.92
CA LEU A 30 -3.52 -15.72 -21.17
C LEU A 30 -3.18 -15.93 -19.68
N ALA A 31 -3.71 -16.99 -19.06
CA ALA A 31 -3.37 -17.36 -17.70
C ALA A 31 -1.86 -17.55 -17.50
N THR A 32 -1.20 -18.23 -18.46
CA THR A 32 0.26 -18.45 -18.42
C THR A 32 1.03 -17.13 -18.48
N LYS A 33 0.56 -16.15 -19.27
CA LYS A 33 1.16 -14.81 -19.34
C LYS A 33 1.04 -14.08 -18.00
N TYR A 34 -0.14 -14.10 -17.37
CA TYR A 34 -0.32 -13.47 -16.06
C TYR A 34 0.50 -14.13 -14.97
N ILE A 35 0.57 -15.47 -14.94
CA ILE A 35 1.41 -16.19 -13.96
C ILE A 35 2.87 -15.78 -14.13
N THR A 36 3.39 -15.84 -15.36
CA THR A 36 4.79 -15.50 -15.66
C THR A 36 5.10 -14.06 -15.24
N LEU A 37 4.23 -13.11 -15.60
CA LEU A 37 4.39 -11.70 -15.23
C LEU A 37 4.39 -11.53 -13.70
N LEU A 38 3.43 -12.10 -12.99
CA LEU A 38 3.25 -11.86 -11.56
C LEU A 38 4.24 -12.65 -10.68
N ASP A 39 4.86 -13.69 -11.22
CA ASP A 39 6.01 -14.35 -10.62
C ASP A 39 7.24 -13.41 -10.62
N GLU A 40 7.42 -12.55 -11.63
CA GLU A 40 8.52 -11.55 -11.65
C GLU A 40 8.38 -10.49 -10.54
N TYR A 41 7.16 -10.25 -10.06
CA TYR A 41 6.85 -9.33 -8.95
C TYR A 41 6.74 -10.03 -7.59
N ASP A 42 7.17 -11.29 -7.50
CA ASP A 42 7.21 -12.06 -6.25
C ASP A 42 5.87 -12.10 -5.49
N VAL A 43 4.74 -11.93 -6.20
CA VAL A 43 3.40 -11.78 -5.60
C VAL A 43 3.03 -13.00 -4.74
N ALA A 44 3.44 -14.19 -5.17
CA ALA A 44 3.22 -15.44 -4.43
C ALA A 44 3.98 -15.51 -3.08
N THR A 45 5.03 -14.72 -2.92
CA THR A 45 5.90 -14.71 -1.72
C THR A 45 5.45 -13.73 -0.65
N LEU A 46 4.48 -12.85 -0.97
CA LEU A 46 3.97 -11.86 -0.03
C LEU A 46 3.40 -12.55 1.22
N PRO A 47 3.59 -11.95 2.42
CA PRO A 47 3.00 -12.46 3.65
C PRO A 47 1.49 -12.65 3.51
N LYS A 48 0.98 -13.76 4.05
CA LYS A 48 -0.45 -14.06 4.00
C LYS A 48 -1.09 -13.57 5.30
N PRO A 49 -2.07 -12.67 5.24
CA PRO A 49 -2.90 -12.37 6.40
C PRO A 49 -3.51 -13.65 6.97
N THR A 50 -3.62 -13.68 8.29
CA THR A 50 -4.23 -14.78 9.04
C THR A 50 -5.73 -14.54 9.20
N LEU A 51 -6.45 -15.49 9.80
CA LEU A 51 -7.87 -15.31 10.16
C LEU A 51 -8.06 -14.41 11.39
N PHE A 52 -6.98 -13.95 12.03
CA PHE A 52 -7.06 -13.06 13.16
C PHE A 52 -7.54 -11.67 12.72
N VAL A 53 -8.65 -11.22 13.32
CA VAL A 53 -9.19 -9.89 13.06
C VAL A 53 -8.43 -8.88 13.93
N GLU A 54 -7.64 -8.04 13.28
CA GLU A 54 -6.95 -6.94 13.92
C GLU A 54 -7.73 -5.63 13.79
N THR A 55 -7.68 -4.81 14.84
CA THR A 55 -8.26 -3.46 14.81
C THR A 55 -7.53 -2.57 13.81
N GLN A 56 -8.26 -2.07 12.83
CA GLN A 56 -7.76 -1.07 11.88
C GLN A 56 -8.12 0.32 12.40
N HIS A 57 -7.13 1.21 12.49
CA HIS A 57 -7.36 2.59 12.90
C HIS A 57 -7.65 3.44 11.67
N SER A 58 -8.67 4.28 11.78
CA SER A 58 -8.98 5.27 10.76
C SER A 58 -7.92 6.39 10.75
N GLU A 59 -7.63 6.90 9.56
CA GLU A 59 -6.80 8.08 9.40
C GLU A 59 -7.44 9.30 10.09
N ARG A 60 -6.62 10.05 10.82
CA ARG A 60 -7.05 11.26 11.54
C ARG A 60 -7.17 12.45 10.59
N ALA A 61 -7.80 13.53 11.08
CA ALA A 61 -7.96 14.78 10.31
C ALA A 61 -6.65 15.43 9.84
N ASN A 62 -5.54 15.17 10.54
CA ASN A 62 -4.19 15.64 10.19
C ASN A 62 -3.43 14.63 9.30
N GLU A 63 -4.11 13.66 8.71
CA GLU A 63 -3.55 12.63 7.82
C GLU A 63 -2.55 11.68 8.49
N SER A 64 -2.54 11.62 9.83
CA SER A 64 -1.74 10.64 10.57
C SER A 64 -2.59 9.47 11.08
N TYR A 65 -1.89 8.41 11.44
CA TYR A 65 -2.47 7.25 12.13
C TYR A 65 -1.95 7.19 13.57
N PRO A 66 -2.67 6.55 14.51
CA PRO A 66 -2.19 6.32 15.87
C PRO A 66 -0.82 5.64 15.95
N GLU A 67 -0.51 4.77 15.00
CA GLU A 67 0.78 4.10 14.90
C GLU A 67 1.94 5.07 14.66
N SER A 68 1.67 6.29 14.16
CA SER A 68 2.69 7.31 13.90
C SER A 68 3.00 8.20 15.11
N ASP A 69 2.33 8.00 16.26
CA ASP A 69 2.47 8.91 17.41
C ASP A 69 3.91 8.92 17.97
N ASP A 70 4.55 7.75 18.09
CA ASP A 70 5.92 7.63 18.62
C ASP A 70 6.96 8.31 17.71
N VAL A 71 6.70 8.41 16.40
CA VAL A 71 7.60 9.08 15.44
C VAL A 71 7.69 10.57 15.73
N LEU A 72 6.57 11.21 16.09
CA LEU A 72 6.54 12.62 16.42
C LEU A 72 7.35 12.90 17.70
N GLU A 73 7.21 12.04 18.71
CA GLU A 73 7.97 12.15 19.95
C GLU A 73 9.47 11.99 19.70
N ILE A 74 9.87 10.98 18.92
CA ILE A 74 11.27 10.71 18.60
C ILE A 74 11.89 11.87 17.82
N ARG A 75 11.19 12.40 16.82
CA ARG A 75 11.67 13.54 16.01
C ARG A 75 11.78 14.85 16.80
N ALA A 76 11.07 14.97 17.93
CA ALA A 76 11.17 16.15 18.80
C ALA A 76 12.41 16.13 19.70
N ILE A 77 13.12 14.99 19.80
CA ILE A 77 14.32 14.85 20.65
C ILE A 77 15.49 15.59 20.02
N LYS A 78 15.96 16.64 20.70
CA LYS A 78 17.13 17.44 20.28
C LYS A 78 18.46 16.91 20.79
N ASP A 79 18.44 16.20 21.91
CA ASP A 79 19.63 15.61 22.51
C ASP A 79 20.03 14.35 21.75
N GLU A 80 21.23 14.35 21.16
CA GLU A 80 21.71 13.27 20.30
C GLU A 80 21.81 11.93 21.05
N ALA A 81 22.24 11.95 22.31
CA ALA A 81 22.36 10.75 23.12
C ALA A 81 20.98 10.16 23.44
N ALA A 82 19.99 10.99 23.75
CA ALA A 82 18.61 10.57 23.96
C ALA A 82 17.97 10.04 22.67
N PHE A 83 18.23 10.68 21.52
CA PHE A 83 17.76 10.21 20.22
C PHE A 83 18.34 8.85 19.88
N ALA A 84 19.67 8.70 19.98
CA ALA A 84 20.37 7.43 19.75
C ALA A 84 19.86 6.31 20.68
N LYS A 85 19.57 6.65 21.94
CA LYS A 85 18.96 5.71 22.89
C LYS A 85 17.57 5.25 22.44
N ARG A 86 16.74 6.14 21.90
CA ARG A 86 15.40 5.77 21.38
C ARG A 86 15.49 4.92 20.13
N VAL A 87 16.38 5.25 19.19
CA VAL A 87 16.63 4.41 18.01
C VAL A 87 17.10 3.01 18.41
N LYS A 88 18.05 2.91 19.35
CA LYS A 88 18.51 1.60 19.86
C LYS A 88 17.39 0.81 20.53
N ALA A 89 16.49 1.46 21.26
CA ALA A 89 15.34 0.80 21.86
C ALA A 89 14.39 0.21 20.78
N LEU A 90 14.15 0.94 19.69
CA LEU A 90 13.39 0.42 18.56
C LEU A 90 14.05 -0.83 17.96
N GLU A 91 15.36 -0.79 17.72
CA GLU A 91 16.12 -1.94 17.20
C GLU A 91 16.01 -3.18 18.09
N GLU A 92 16.09 -3.02 19.41
CA GLU A 92 15.93 -4.14 20.34
C GLU A 92 14.51 -4.71 20.33
N VAL A 93 13.48 -3.85 20.30
CA VAL A 93 12.08 -4.30 20.13
C VAL A 93 11.89 -5.06 18.82
N ALA A 94 12.45 -4.56 17.72
CA ALA A 94 12.40 -5.23 16.42
C ALA A 94 13.05 -6.63 16.43
N LYS A 95 14.04 -6.87 17.29
CA LYS A 95 14.70 -8.17 17.45
C LYS A 95 13.93 -9.13 18.35
N SER A 96 13.49 -8.67 19.53
CA SER A 96 13.02 -9.55 20.60
C SER A 96 11.56 -9.37 21.03
N GLY A 97 10.86 -8.36 20.53
CA GLY A 97 9.45 -8.12 20.86
C GLY A 97 8.50 -9.21 20.37
N SER A 98 7.25 -9.14 20.81
CA SER A 98 6.14 -9.87 20.21
C SER A 98 5.94 -9.46 18.74
N ALA A 99 5.17 -10.24 17.98
CA ALA A 99 4.87 -9.94 16.58
C ALA A 99 4.36 -8.50 16.36
N ASN A 100 3.43 -8.04 17.20
CA ASN A 100 2.85 -6.70 17.11
C ASN A 100 3.85 -5.61 17.51
N GLU A 101 4.64 -5.82 18.57
CA GLU A 101 5.67 -4.87 18.98
C GLU A 101 6.78 -4.74 17.94
N LYS A 102 7.19 -5.86 17.33
CA LYS A 102 8.14 -5.87 16.21
C LYS A 102 7.59 -5.10 15.03
N ALA A 103 6.34 -5.37 14.64
CA ALA A 103 5.72 -4.72 13.50
C ALA A 103 5.61 -3.20 13.72
N GLN A 104 5.16 -2.78 14.90
CA GLN A 104 5.10 -1.38 15.28
C GLN A 104 6.49 -0.73 15.30
N SER A 105 7.50 -1.41 15.84
CA SER A 105 8.88 -0.87 15.84
C SER A 105 9.44 -0.70 14.43
N PHE A 106 9.25 -1.69 13.55
CA PHE A 106 9.65 -1.58 12.15
C PHE A 106 8.90 -0.47 11.43
N PHE A 107 7.61 -0.30 11.70
CA PHE A 107 6.83 0.81 11.15
C PHE A 107 7.38 2.18 11.59
N THR A 108 7.61 2.37 12.89
CA THR A 108 8.21 3.61 13.42
C THR A 108 9.59 3.89 12.82
N GLN A 109 10.45 2.87 12.69
CA GLN A 109 11.73 3.01 11.99
C GLN A 109 11.56 3.40 10.52
N GLY A 110 10.59 2.79 9.82
CA GLY A 110 10.29 3.08 8.42
C GLY A 110 9.85 4.52 8.20
N GLU A 111 9.01 5.06 9.08
CA GLU A 111 8.62 6.48 9.04
C GLU A 111 9.77 7.42 9.38
N LEU A 112 10.65 7.07 10.33
CA LEU A 112 11.85 7.86 10.63
C LEU A 112 12.79 7.93 9.41
N PHE A 113 13.04 6.81 8.74
CA PHE A 113 13.80 6.78 7.49
C PHE A 113 13.12 7.58 6.38
N LEU A 114 11.79 7.52 6.29
CA LEU A 114 11.01 8.29 5.32
C LEU A 114 11.21 9.80 5.52
N PHE A 115 11.11 10.27 6.77
CA PHE A 115 11.35 11.68 7.11
C PHE A 115 12.80 12.11 6.89
N ALA A 116 13.74 11.17 6.94
CA ALA A 116 15.15 11.40 6.64
C ALA A 116 15.49 11.21 5.13
N HIS A 117 14.49 10.99 4.28
CA HIS A 117 14.63 10.77 2.83
C HIS A 117 15.41 9.49 2.43
N HIS A 118 15.51 8.52 3.35
CA HIS A 118 16.09 7.20 3.12
C HIS A 118 15.01 6.22 2.67
N TYR A 119 14.56 6.36 1.41
CA TYR A 119 13.37 5.67 0.93
C TYR A 119 13.54 4.14 0.84
N ASN A 120 14.74 3.65 0.49
CA ASN A 120 14.99 2.21 0.38
C ASN A 120 14.89 1.53 1.75
N GLU A 121 15.52 2.13 2.75
CA GLU A 121 15.49 1.69 4.13
C GLU A 121 14.07 1.79 4.71
N SER A 122 13.34 2.86 4.37
CA SER A 122 11.94 3.04 4.74
C SER A 122 11.05 1.90 4.22
N VAL A 123 11.10 1.62 2.93
CA VAL A 123 10.35 0.51 2.32
C VAL A 123 10.78 -0.84 2.88
N HIS A 124 12.08 -1.04 3.14
CA HIS A 124 12.57 -2.26 3.78
C HIS A 124 11.93 -2.45 5.16
N CYS A 125 11.94 -1.42 6.00
CA CYS A 125 11.33 -1.43 7.32
C CYS A 125 9.82 -1.71 7.24
N PHE A 126 9.08 -1.05 6.36
CA PHE A 126 7.65 -1.33 6.21
C PHE A 126 7.36 -2.76 5.75
N LYS A 127 8.18 -3.33 4.85
CA LYS A 127 8.10 -4.76 4.49
C LYS A 127 8.37 -5.68 5.69
N GLN A 128 9.28 -5.32 6.60
CA GLN A 128 9.46 -6.07 7.85
C GLN A 128 8.25 -5.93 8.77
N ALA A 129 7.62 -4.76 8.85
CA ALA A 129 6.40 -4.56 9.62
C ALA A 129 5.27 -5.47 9.12
N VAL A 130 5.07 -5.54 7.80
CA VAL A 130 4.12 -6.46 7.16
C VAL A 130 4.44 -7.93 7.46
N LYS A 131 5.72 -8.33 7.42
CA LYS A 131 6.12 -9.71 7.75
C LYS A 131 5.88 -10.05 9.23
N ALA A 132 6.16 -9.12 10.13
CA ALA A 132 5.97 -9.31 11.56
C ALA A 132 4.48 -9.36 11.93
N ASN A 133 3.66 -8.53 11.28
CA ASN A 133 2.21 -8.56 11.42
C ASN A 133 1.50 -8.32 10.07
N PRO A 134 1.03 -9.39 9.41
CA PRO A 134 0.37 -9.27 8.12
C PRO A 134 -1.11 -8.89 8.23
N ASN A 135 -1.69 -8.76 9.43
CA ASN A 135 -3.13 -8.46 9.61
C ASN A 135 -3.42 -6.95 9.74
N LYS A 136 -2.40 -6.11 9.78
CA LYS A 136 -2.55 -4.66 9.88
C LYS A 136 -2.54 -3.98 8.50
N ALA A 137 -3.68 -3.49 8.05
CA ALA A 137 -3.85 -2.85 6.75
C ALA A 137 -2.89 -1.65 6.56
N LEU A 138 -2.64 -0.89 7.63
CA LEU A 138 -1.76 0.28 7.60
C LEU A 138 -0.36 -0.05 7.08
N TYR A 139 0.24 -1.16 7.52
CA TYR A 139 1.60 -1.52 7.13
C TYR A 139 1.68 -1.86 5.63
N TRP A 140 0.65 -2.52 5.10
CA TRP A 140 0.51 -2.77 3.67
C TRP A 140 0.32 -1.46 2.89
N GLY A 141 -0.63 -0.62 3.33
CA GLY A 141 -1.01 0.61 2.64
C GLY A 141 0.13 1.63 2.56
N ILE A 142 0.84 1.85 3.67
CA ILE A 142 2.01 2.75 3.71
C ILE A 142 3.16 2.21 2.87
N THR A 143 3.36 0.89 2.82
CA THR A 143 4.37 0.30 1.92
C THR A 143 4.05 0.62 0.46
N GLY A 144 2.82 0.33 0.02
CA GLY A 144 2.40 0.58 -1.36
C GLY A 144 2.39 2.06 -1.74
N GLN A 145 1.93 2.93 -0.83
CA GLN A 145 2.00 4.38 -1.01
C GLN A 145 3.44 4.88 -1.17
N THR A 146 4.35 4.41 -0.32
CA THR A 146 5.76 4.82 -0.36
C THR A 146 6.44 4.33 -1.64
N MET A 147 6.19 3.07 -2.03
CA MET A 147 6.66 2.50 -3.29
C MET A 147 6.24 3.35 -4.48
N HIS A 148 4.95 3.66 -4.59
CA HIS A 148 4.42 4.49 -5.68
C HIS A 148 5.08 5.89 -5.70
N ARG A 149 5.13 6.56 -4.54
CA ARG A 149 5.60 7.95 -4.46
C ARG A 149 7.07 8.13 -4.85
N PHE A 150 7.88 7.11 -4.66
CA PHE A 150 9.34 7.21 -4.79
C PHE A 150 9.92 6.27 -5.86
N GLY A 151 9.08 5.80 -6.80
CA GLY A 151 9.54 5.23 -8.06
C GLY A 151 9.85 3.73 -8.05
N TRP A 152 9.26 2.97 -7.12
CA TRP A 152 9.20 1.51 -7.26
C TRP A 152 8.21 1.10 -8.34
N MET A 153 8.27 -0.18 -8.73
CA MET A 153 7.41 -0.70 -9.80
C MET A 153 5.93 -0.56 -9.44
N PRO A 154 5.07 -0.04 -10.34
CA PRO A 154 3.65 0.13 -10.09
C PRO A 154 2.93 -1.16 -9.68
N PHE A 155 3.30 -2.31 -10.25
CA PHE A 155 2.71 -3.60 -9.91
C PHE A 155 3.04 -4.06 -8.48
N ASP A 156 4.24 -3.77 -7.97
CA ASP A 156 4.57 -4.02 -6.55
C ASP A 156 3.64 -3.18 -5.66
N ALA A 157 3.51 -1.88 -5.93
CA ALA A 157 2.66 -1.00 -5.14
C ALA A 157 1.19 -1.48 -5.13
N LEU A 158 0.65 -1.92 -6.27
CA LEU A 158 -0.70 -2.47 -6.37
C LEU A 158 -0.89 -3.72 -5.52
N ALA A 159 0.08 -4.65 -5.49
CA ALA A 159 -0.04 -5.86 -4.67
C ALA A 159 -0.14 -5.54 -3.17
N TYR A 160 0.61 -4.54 -2.69
CA TYR A 160 0.51 -4.08 -1.30
C TYR A 160 -0.80 -3.33 -1.04
N LEU A 161 -1.26 -2.49 -1.97
CA LEU A 161 -2.51 -1.75 -1.83
C LEU A 161 -3.74 -2.66 -1.89
N GLU A 162 -3.72 -3.72 -2.71
CA GLU A 162 -4.76 -4.75 -2.74
C GLU A 162 -4.91 -5.40 -1.36
N GLN A 163 -3.80 -5.81 -0.72
CA GLN A 163 -3.85 -6.39 0.63
C GLN A 163 -4.35 -5.38 1.67
N ALA A 164 -3.94 -4.11 1.57
CA ALA A 164 -4.42 -3.06 2.47
C ALA A 164 -5.93 -2.85 2.36
N ILE A 165 -6.48 -2.85 1.14
CA ILE A 165 -7.92 -2.69 0.86
C ILE A 165 -8.71 -3.92 1.26
N ASP A 166 -8.19 -5.13 1.04
CA ASP A 166 -8.85 -6.37 1.47
C ASP A 166 -8.95 -6.45 3.00
N LEU A 167 -7.96 -5.92 3.74
CA LEU A 167 -7.96 -5.87 5.21
C LEU A 167 -8.78 -4.72 5.80
N ASP A 168 -8.75 -3.55 5.17
CA ASP A 168 -9.54 -2.38 5.56
C ASP A 168 -10.22 -1.76 4.33
N PRO A 169 -11.38 -2.30 3.92
CA PRO A 169 -12.09 -1.80 2.73
C PRO A 169 -12.72 -0.42 2.95
N THR A 170 -12.70 0.10 4.18
CA THR A 170 -13.28 1.40 4.53
C THR A 170 -12.28 2.53 4.48
N ASN A 171 -10.98 2.22 4.38
CA ASN A 171 -9.95 3.25 4.33
C ASN A 171 -9.85 3.89 2.94
N ALA A 172 -10.34 5.13 2.83
CA ALA A 172 -10.27 5.91 1.60
C ALA A 172 -8.84 6.07 1.07
N ARG A 173 -7.83 6.20 1.94
CA ARG A 173 -6.46 6.47 1.49
C ARG A 173 -5.87 5.33 0.65
N TRP A 174 -6.17 4.08 0.96
CA TRP A 174 -5.64 2.95 0.19
C TRP A 174 -6.26 2.87 -1.20
N LYS A 175 -7.56 3.14 -1.32
CA LYS A 175 -8.25 3.25 -2.61
C LYS A 175 -7.70 4.41 -3.43
N TRP A 176 -7.52 5.58 -2.83
CA TRP A 176 -6.92 6.71 -3.53
C TRP A 176 -5.52 6.40 -4.06
N ASN A 177 -4.64 5.84 -3.23
CA ASN A 177 -3.30 5.46 -3.67
C ASN A 177 -3.35 4.40 -4.79
N LYS A 178 -4.27 3.43 -4.71
CA LYS A 178 -4.48 2.46 -5.80
C LYS A 178 -4.87 3.16 -7.09
N ALA A 179 -5.80 4.10 -7.05
CA ALA A 179 -6.19 4.88 -8.22
C ALA A 179 -5.03 5.68 -8.82
N LEU A 180 -4.18 6.28 -7.99
CA LEU A 180 -2.98 6.99 -8.47
C LEU A 180 -2.03 6.05 -9.22
N VAL A 181 -1.82 4.84 -8.71
CA VAL A 181 -0.99 3.83 -9.40
C VAL A 181 -1.63 3.40 -10.72
N LEU A 182 -2.96 3.25 -10.76
CA LEU A 182 -3.68 2.93 -12.00
C LEU A 182 -3.59 4.06 -13.03
N ILE A 183 -3.65 5.33 -12.61
CA ILE A 183 -3.43 6.49 -13.50
C ILE A 183 -2.00 6.45 -14.08
N GLN A 184 -1.01 6.16 -13.23
CA GLN A 184 0.37 6.02 -13.68
C GLN A 184 0.53 4.89 -14.72
N LEU A 185 -0.08 3.73 -14.48
CA LEU A 185 -0.08 2.61 -15.43
C LEU A 185 -0.82 2.95 -16.73
N ALA A 186 -1.94 3.68 -16.66
CA ALA A 186 -2.65 4.14 -17.84
C ALA A 186 -1.76 5.04 -18.71
N LYS A 187 -1.00 5.94 -18.07
CA LYS A 187 -0.03 6.81 -18.75
C LYS A 187 1.14 6.03 -19.34
N ASP A 188 1.76 5.15 -18.56
CA ASP A 188 2.98 4.46 -18.96
C ASP A 188 2.71 3.40 -20.04
N LEU A 189 1.61 2.68 -19.93
CA LEU A 189 1.26 1.56 -20.81
C LEU A 189 0.28 1.96 -21.92
N GLN A 190 -0.32 3.15 -21.84
CA GLN A 190 -1.32 3.64 -22.80
C GLN A 190 -2.53 2.69 -22.93
N MET A 191 -2.93 2.09 -21.81
CA MET A 191 -4.03 1.11 -21.74
C MET A 191 -5.27 1.74 -21.07
N ALA A 192 -6.31 1.99 -21.86
CA ALA A 192 -7.56 2.61 -21.43
C ALA A 192 -8.26 1.92 -20.24
N PRO A 193 -8.21 0.58 -20.05
CA PRO A 193 -8.84 -0.05 -18.89
C PRO A 193 -8.29 0.43 -17.55
N PHE A 194 -7.01 0.83 -17.45
CA PHE A 194 -6.46 1.30 -16.18
C PHE A 194 -7.06 2.65 -15.75
N ILE A 195 -7.23 3.60 -16.68
CA ILE A 195 -7.85 4.90 -16.34
C ILE A 195 -9.33 4.75 -15.99
N ALA A 196 -10.05 3.85 -16.67
CA ALA A 196 -11.45 3.56 -16.33
C ALA A 196 -11.59 2.98 -14.91
N ASN A 197 -10.74 2.01 -14.54
CA ASN A 197 -10.74 1.46 -13.19
C ASN A 197 -10.23 2.46 -12.14
N ALA A 198 -9.31 3.36 -12.50
CA ALA A 198 -8.89 4.44 -11.62
C ALA A 198 -10.06 5.38 -11.27
N ALA A 199 -10.86 5.77 -12.26
CA ALA A 199 -12.04 6.61 -12.06
C ALA A 199 -13.03 5.99 -11.06
N ILE A 200 -13.36 4.71 -11.26
CA ILE A 200 -14.23 3.96 -10.35
C ILE A 200 -13.63 3.90 -8.94
N THR A 201 -12.34 3.60 -8.83
CA THR A 201 -11.63 3.51 -7.54
C THR A 201 -11.61 4.87 -6.81
N LEU A 202 -11.53 5.99 -7.54
CA LEU A 202 -11.61 7.35 -6.95
C LEU A 202 -13.00 7.65 -6.39
N GLU A 203 -14.06 7.25 -7.09
CA GLU A 203 -15.44 7.40 -6.61
C GLU A 203 -15.68 6.58 -5.32
N GLU A 204 -15.18 5.33 -5.28
CA GLU A 204 -15.23 4.51 -4.07
C GLU A 204 -14.40 5.12 -2.94
N SER A 205 -13.23 5.67 -3.26
CA SER A 205 -12.34 6.33 -2.32
C SER A 205 -12.99 7.54 -1.67
N ILE A 206 -13.56 8.45 -2.47
CA ILE A 206 -14.19 9.67 -1.95
C ILE A 206 -15.44 9.36 -1.14
N ALA A 207 -16.20 8.34 -1.53
CA ALA A 207 -17.37 7.86 -0.77
C ALA A 207 -16.99 7.24 0.57
N SER A 208 -15.76 6.71 0.71
CA SER A 208 -15.25 6.12 1.95
C SER A 208 -14.69 7.16 2.93
N CYS A 209 -14.56 8.43 2.53
CA CYS A 209 -14.03 9.48 3.41
C CYS A 209 -15.02 9.83 4.54
N GLY A 210 -14.53 9.83 5.77
CA GLY A 210 -15.27 10.35 6.93
C GLY A 210 -15.30 11.88 6.97
N GLU A 211 -16.21 12.45 7.76
CA GLU A 211 -16.40 13.91 7.89
C GLU A 211 -15.13 14.67 8.35
N HIS A 212 -14.25 13.98 9.09
CA HIS A 212 -13.01 14.53 9.61
C HIS A 212 -11.86 14.53 8.59
N GLN A 213 -11.98 13.80 7.47
CA GLN A 213 -10.95 13.63 6.45
C GLN A 213 -11.10 14.65 5.31
N ARG A 214 -11.32 15.94 5.64
CA ARG A 214 -11.58 16.98 4.62
C ARG A 214 -10.42 17.16 3.64
N SER A 215 -9.19 17.22 4.16
CA SER A 215 -7.97 17.36 3.34
C SER A 215 -7.83 16.21 2.34
N LEU A 216 -8.02 14.96 2.80
CA LEU A 216 -8.02 13.79 1.92
C LEU A 216 -9.11 13.89 0.85
N LYS A 217 -10.33 14.27 1.25
CA LYS A 217 -11.45 14.39 0.32
C LYS A 217 -11.17 15.41 -0.78
N ASP A 218 -10.62 16.57 -0.42
CA ASP A 218 -10.25 17.61 -1.37
C ASP A 218 -9.14 17.14 -2.33
N ALA A 219 -8.15 16.38 -1.83
CA ALA A 219 -7.09 15.82 -2.65
C ALA A 219 -7.60 14.74 -3.63
N ILE A 220 -8.53 13.88 -3.19
CA ILE A 220 -9.20 12.91 -4.07
C ILE A 220 -10.02 13.64 -5.13
N GLN A 221 -10.81 14.64 -4.74
CA GLN A 221 -11.62 15.42 -5.69
C GLN A 221 -10.73 16.11 -6.72
N ASN A 222 -9.62 16.71 -6.30
CA ASN A 222 -8.65 17.28 -7.23
C ASN A 222 -8.07 16.23 -8.19
N THR A 223 -7.83 15.01 -7.70
CA THR A 223 -7.38 13.90 -8.57
C THR A 223 -8.44 13.56 -9.61
N ILE A 224 -9.71 13.44 -9.23
CA ILE A 224 -10.85 13.20 -10.13
C ILE A 224 -10.92 14.29 -11.21
N ASP A 225 -10.87 15.55 -10.80
CA ASP A 225 -11.03 16.70 -11.71
C ASP A 225 -9.89 16.81 -12.74
N ASN A 226 -8.71 16.26 -12.43
CA ASN A 226 -7.50 16.43 -13.24
C ASN A 226 -6.95 15.11 -13.84
N MET A 227 -7.60 13.95 -13.61
CA MET A 227 -7.01 12.66 -14.00
C MET A 227 -6.70 12.53 -15.50
N ASP A 228 -7.55 13.09 -16.35
CA ASP A 228 -7.34 13.08 -17.81
C ASP A 228 -6.09 13.87 -18.22
N SER A 229 -5.81 14.99 -17.52
CA SER A 229 -4.62 15.80 -17.80
C SER A 229 -3.32 15.07 -17.47
N TYR A 230 -3.33 14.13 -16.52
CA TYR A 230 -2.14 13.35 -16.15
C TYR A 230 -1.77 12.30 -17.20
N VAL A 231 -2.75 11.80 -17.95
CA VAL A 231 -2.57 10.73 -18.96
C VAL A 231 -2.32 11.29 -20.35
N PHE A 232 -2.96 12.40 -20.72
CA PHE A 232 -2.94 12.96 -22.07
C PHE A 232 -2.07 14.23 -22.23
N SER A 233 -1.12 14.47 -21.31
CA SER A 233 -0.13 15.56 -21.37
C SER A 233 1.15 15.20 -22.11
#